data_AF-A0A7C2GAT2-F1
#
_entry.id   AF-A0A7C2GAT2-F1
#
_cell.length_a   1.000
_cell.length_b   1.000
_cell.length_c   1.000
_cell.angle_alpha   90.00
_cell.angle_beta   90.00
_cell.angle_gamma   90.00
#
_symmetry.space_group_name_H-M   'P 1'
#
loop_
_entity.id
_entity.type
_entity.pdbx_description
1 polymer ?
#
loop_
_entity_poly.entity_id
_entity_poly.type
_entity_poly.pdbx_seq_one_letter_code
_entity_poly.pdbx_strand_id
1 'polypeptide(L)'
;MKRERQWRGVGAADGREGGSLLWAFREEHRAMIRTLREWDRKLSRVSLTEVREEEVVDILEGLVTLIEVSLRPHCARERWVLLPELCRRGLEQAARELKREDEALVRERRQLQRALVRMRRGGARAACAEGIRVGERVIARLIEHIHREERGVFPQLEGIWNV
;
A
#
# COMPACT_ATOMS: atom_id res chain seq x y z
N MET A 1 -39.39 -5.22 -16.68
CA MET A 1 -38.11 -5.64 -16.06
C MET A 1 -37.69 -6.97 -16.65
N LYS A 2 -36.49 -7.03 -17.24
CA LYS A 2 -35.59 -8.18 -17.42
C LYS A 2 -34.67 -7.85 -18.61
N ARG A 3 -33.39 -7.58 -18.33
CA ARG A 3 -32.31 -7.65 -19.31
C ARG A 3 -31.33 -8.68 -18.79
N GLU A 4 -31.49 -9.91 -19.28
CA GLU A 4 -30.42 -10.91 -19.25
C GLU A 4 -29.32 -10.42 -20.20
N ARG A 5 -28.14 -10.12 -19.65
CA ARG A 5 -26.92 -10.02 -20.45
C ARG A 5 -26.19 -11.35 -20.37
N GLN A 6 -26.44 -12.11 -21.42
CA GLN A 6 -25.64 -13.22 -21.89
C GLN A 6 -24.19 -12.78 -22.10
N TRP A 7 -23.29 -13.24 -21.24
CA TRP A 7 -21.85 -13.28 -21.53
C TRP A 7 -21.52 -14.71 -21.92
N ARG A 8 -21.48 -14.97 -23.23
CA ARG A 8 -20.83 -16.15 -23.80
C ARG A 8 -19.52 -15.69 -24.43
N GLY A 9 -18.44 -16.36 -24.06
CA GLY A 9 -17.21 -16.38 -24.85
C GLY A 9 -15.98 -15.81 -24.14
N VAL A 10 -15.40 -16.58 -23.21
CA VAL A 10 -13.94 -16.71 -23.11
C VAL A 10 -13.66 -18.19 -23.00
N GLY A 11 -12.79 -18.67 -23.90
CA GLY A 11 -12.45 -20.07 -24.07
C GLY A 11 -11.74 -20.67 -22.86
N ALA A 12 -11.68 -21.99 -22.89
CA ALA A 12 -10.99 -22.86 -21.94
C ALA A 12 -9.65 -22.26 -21.48
N ALA A 13 -9.60 -21.84 -20.21
CA ALA A 13 -8.37 -21.47 -19.54
C ALA A 13 -7.84 -22.71 -18.81
N ASP A 14 -6.80 -23.25 -19.40
CA ASP A 14 -5.84 -24.24 -18.93
C ASP A 14 -5.43 -23.98 -17.45
N GLY A 15 -5.32 -25.04 -16.63
CA GLY A 15 -5.19 -25.05 -15.15
C GLY A 15 -4.07 -24.22 -14.51
N ARG A 16 -4.18 -22.89 -14.57
CA ARG A 16 -3.22 -21.90 -14.03
C ARG A 16 -3.89 -20.79 -13.22
N GLU A 17 -5.14 -20.95 -12.80
CA GLU A 17 -5.88 -19.86 -12.14
C GLU A 17 -5.38 -19.57 -10.71
N GLY A 18 -4.52 -20.43 -10.18
CA GLY A 18 -3.96 -20.29 -8.84
C GLY A 18 -2.79 -19.38 -8.62
N GLY A 19 -1.93 -19.34 -9.63
CA GLY A 19 -0.92 -18.31 -9.70
C GLY A 19 -1.55 -16.93 -9.89
N SER A 20 -2.76 -16.83 -10.44
CA SER A 20 -3.34 -15.57 -10.93
C SER A 20 -3.61 -14.54 -9.83
N LEU A 21 -4.18 -14.96 -8.68
CA LEU A 21 -4.65 -14.02 -7.66
C LEU A 21 -3.53 -13.45 -6.79
N LEU A 22 -2.66 -14.32 -6.24
CA LEU A 22 -1.49 -13.85 -5.50
C LEU A 22 -0.51 -13.10 -6.40
N TRP A 23 -0.41 -13.49 -7.68
CA TRP A 23 0.38 -12.73 -8.65
C TRP A 23 -0.20 -11.34 -8.89
N ALA A 24 -1.52 -11.18 -8.99
CA ALA A 24 -2.16 -9.88 -9.14
C ALA A 24 -1.84 -8.97 -7.95
N PHE A 25 -1.95 -9.46 -6.71
CA PHE A 25 -1.55 -8.68 -5.53
C PHE A 25 -0.06 -8.30 -5.55
N ARG A 26 0.82 -9.24 -5.92
CA ARG A 26 2.26 -8.97 -6.08
C ARG A 26 2.56 -7.92 -7.16
N GLU A 27 1.81 -7.89 -8.26
CA GLU A 27 1.99 -6.84 -9.29
C GLU A 27 1.59 -5.46 -8.78
N GLU A 28 0.49 -5.38 -8.03
CA GLU A 28 0.09 -4.15 -7.37
C GLU A 28 1.14 -3.69 -6.34
N HIS A 29 1.67 -4.62 -5.53
CA HIS A 29 2.80 -4.36 -4.61
C HIS A 29 4.02 -3.79 -5.33
N ARG A 30 4.43 -4.39 -6.45
CA ARG A 30 5.55 -3.89 -7.26
C ARG A 30 5.29 -2.48 -7.77
N ALA A 31 4.09 -2.19 -8.23
CA ALA A 31 3.73 -0.85 -8.68
C ALA A 31 3.82 0.17 -7.53
N MET A 32 3.27 -0.14 -6.36
CA MET A 32 3.31 0.72 -5.18
C MET A 32 4.75 0.92 -4.67
N ILE A 33 5.56 -0.14 -4.60
CA ILE A 33 6.97 -0.06 -4.21
C ILE A 33 7.77 0.84 -5.17
N ARG A 34 7.53 0.75 -6.48
CA ARG A 34 8.22 1.62 -7.46
C ARG A 34 7.94 3.09 -7.16
N THR A 35 6.68 3.45 -6.95
CA THR A 35 6.27 4.82 -6.60
C THR A 35 6.88 5.28 -5.27
N LEU A 36 6.82 4.43 -4.23
CA LEU A 36 7.37 4.73 -2.91
C LEU A 36 8.89 4.98 -2.96
N ARG A 37 9.64 4.15 -3.69
CA ARG A 37 11.09 4.33 -3.89
C ARG A 37 11.45 5.55 -4.74
N GLU A 38 10.57 5.96 -5.65
CA GLU A 38 10.76 7.21 -6.38
C GLU A 38 10.66 8.41 -5.44
N TRP A 39 9.61 8.46 -4.62
CA TRP A 39 9.42 9.54 -3.64
C TRP A 39 10.49 9.56 -2.56
N ASP A 40 10.94 8.41 -2.08
CA ASP A 40 12.05 8.31 -1.12
C ASP A 40 13.31 8.99 -1.69
N ARG A 41 13.68 8.65 -2.93
CA ARG A 41 14.82 9.27 -3.62
C ARG A 41 14.64 10.77 -3.85
N LYS A 42 13.42 11.24 -4.09
CA LYS A 42 13.15 12.69 -4.23
C LYS A 42 13.34 13.38 -2.88
N LEU A 43 12.75 12.87 -1.80
CA LEU A 43 12.91 13.42 -0.45
C LEU A 43 14.38 13.47 -0.01
N SER A 44 15.15 12.40 -0.21
CA SER A 44 16.57 12.37 0.16
C SER A 44 17.45 13.35 -0.64
N ARG A 45 16.96 13.86 -1.78
CA ARG A 45 17.66 14.86 -2.60
C ARG A 45 17.26 16.29 -2.28
N VAL A 46 16.21 16.51 -1.49
CA VAL A 46 15.80 17.87 -1.10
C VAL A 46 16.87 18.47 -0.21
N SER A 47 17.56 19.50 -0.73
CA SER A 47 18.48 20.27 0.08
C SER A 47 17.71 21.22 1.01
N LEU A 48 18.00 21.19 2.31
CA LEU A 48 17.44 22.18 3.24
C LEU A 48 18.04 23.58 3.08
N THR A 49 19.05 23.76 2.21
CA THR A 49 19.63 25.08 1.89
C THR A 49 18.93 25.77 0.73
N GLU A 50 18.31 24.99 -0.17
CA GLU A 50 17.46 25.46 -1.25
C GLU A 50 16.06 24.96 -0.94
N VAL A 51 15.27 25.74 -0.19
CA VAL A 51 13.98 25.26 0.34
C VAL A 51 13.03 24.93 -0.81
N ARG A 52 12.94 23.64 -1.18
CA ARG A 52 11.96 23.10 -2.13
C ARG A 52 10.72 22.62 -1.40
N GLU A 53 10.09 23.53 -0.66
CA GLU A 53 8.92 23.21 0.18
C GLU A 53 7.78 22.62 -0.64
N GLU A 54 7.50 23.20 -1.81
CA GLU A 54 6.47 22.72 -2.74
C GLU A 54 6.68 21.26 -3.12
N GLU A 55 7.92 20.85 -3.44
CA GLU A 55 8.23 19.45 -3.78
C GLU A 55 7.98 18.51 -2.60
N VAL A 56 8.29 18.94 -1.37
CA VAL A 56 8.01 18.14 -0.16
C VAL A 56 6.50 18.05 0.05
N VAL A 57 5.75 19.15 -0.11
CA VAL A 57 4.29 19.14 -0.01
C VAL A 57 3.68 18.18 -1.02
N ASP A 58 4.08 18.27 -2.29
CA ASP A 58 3.59 17.40 -3.38
C ASP A 58 3.82 15.92 -3.07
N ILE A 59 5.00 15.57 -2.54
CA ILE A 59 5.31 14.19 -2.15
C ILE A 59 4.43 13.73 -0.99
N LEU A 60 4.26 14.56 0.04
CA LEU A 60 3.44 14.19 1.19
C LEU A 60 1.96 14.05 0.82
N GLU A 61 1.43 14.91 -0.05
CA GLU A 61 0.07 14.79 -0.60
C GLU A 61 -0.08 13.57 -1.50
N GLY A 62 0.95 13.26 -2.31
CA GLY A 62 1.05 12.03 -3.08
C GLY A 62 0.99 10.78 -2.20
N LEU A 63 1.70 10.77 -1.06
CA LEU A 63 1.64 9.67 -0.10
C LEU A 63 0.26 9.51 0.54
N VAL A 64 -0.42 10.62 0.89
CA VAL A 64 -1.80 10.57 1.39
C VAL A 64 -2.72 9.94 0.34
N THR A 65 -2.58 10.37 -0.91
CA THR A 65 -3.38 9.85 -2.04
C THR A 65 -3.10 8.37 -2.29
N LEU A 66 -1.83 7.95 -2.28
CA LEU A 66 -1.46 6.54 -2.42
C LEU A 66 -2.11 5.67 -1.34
N ILE A 67 -2.12 6.15 -0.09
CA ILE A 67 -2.77 5.43 1.02
C ILE A 67 -4.26 5.29 0.76
N GLU A 68 -4.94 6.37 0.38
CA GLU A 68 -6.41 6.38 0.27
C GLU A 68 -6.93 5.68 -0.99
N VAL A 69 -6.25 5.86 -2.13
CA VAL A 69 -6.74 5.43 -3.44
C VAL A 69 -6.18 4.06 -3.84
N SER A 70 -5.01 3.67 -3.34
CA SER A 70 -4.36 2.42 -3.72
C SER A 70 -4.26 1.43 -2.57
N LEU A 71 -3.51 1.76 -1.50
CA LEU A 71 -3.20 0.81 -0.42
C LEU A 71 -4.45 0.38 0.36
N ARG A 72 -5.28 1.31 0.83
CA ARG A 72 -6.46 0.93 1.62
C ARG A 72 -7.44 0.06 0.83
N PRO A 73 -7.79 0.39 -0.43
CA PRO A 73 -8.57 -0.51 -1.27
C PRO A 73 -7.89 -1.85 -1.52
N HIS A 74 -6.56 -1.87 -1.69
CA HIS A 74 -5.79 -3.09 -1.87
C HIS A 74 -5.88 -4.01 -0.65
N CYS A 75 -5.47 -3.54 0.54
CA CYS A 75 -5.52 -4.31 1.78
C CYS A 75 -6.95 -4.75 2.13
N ALA A 76 -7.97 -3.95 1.76
CA ALA A 76 -9.36 -4.36 1.92
C ALA A 76 -9.71 -5.58 1.06
N ARG A 77 -9.25 -5.63 -0.20
CA ARG A 77 -9.42 -6.80 -1.09
C ARG A 77 -8.64 -7.99 -0.59
N GLU A 78 -7.37 -7.82 -0.22
CA GLU A 78 -6.55 -8.90 0.33
C GLU A 78 -7.20 -9.50 1.58
N ARG A 79 -7.61 -8.67 2.54
CA ARG A 79 -8.32 -9.15 3.73
C ARG A 79 -9.62 -9.86 3.40
N TRP A 80 -10.39 -9.38 2.42
CA TRP A 80 -11.62 -10.07 2.01
C TRP A 80 -11.32 -11.46 1.44
N VAL A 81 -10.28 -11.57 0.61
CA VAL A 81 -9.92 -12.80 -0.12
C VAL A 81 -9.18 -13.79 0.78
N LEU A 82 -8.15 -13.33 1.46
CA LEU A 82 -7.13 -14.16 2.10
C LEU A 82 -7.51 -14.53 3.54
N LEU A 83 -8.22 -13.66 4.26
CA LEU A 83 -8.54 -13.90 5.67
C LEU A 83 -9.37 -15.18 5.91
N PRO A 84 -10.40 -15.51 5.11
CA PRO A 84 -11.14 -16.77 5.28
C PRO A 84 -10.23 -18.00 5.14
N GLU A 85 -9.30 -17.96 4.20
CA GLU A 85 -8.35 -19.03 3.94
C GLU A 85 -7.36 -19.22 5.09
N LEU A 86 -6.78 -18.12 5.57
CA LEU A 86 -5.87 -18.12 6.72
C LEU A 86 -6.56 -18.68 7.97
N CYS A 87 -7.81 -18.28 8.23
CA CYS A 87 -8.60 -18.81 9.34
C CYS A 87 -8.84 -20.32 9.21
N ARG A 88 -9.20 -20.80 8.02
CA ARG A 88 -9.47 -22.23 7.79
C ARG A 88 -8.24 -23.11 8.03
N ARG A 89 -7.05 -22.56 7.78
CA ARG A 89 -5.75 -23.23 7.98
C ARG A 89 -5.17 -23.06 9.39
N GLY A 90 -5.85 -22.36 10.29
CA GLY A 90 -5.34 -22.08 11.65
C GLY A 90 -4.16 -21.11 11.67
N LEU A 91 -3.96 -20.32 10.61
CA LEU A 91 -2.86 -19.35 10.48
C LEU A 91 -3.21 -18.03 11.18
N GLU A 92 -3.45 -18.10 12.49
CA GLU A 92 -3.97 -16.98 13.28
C GLU A 92 -3.06 -15.76 13.27
N GLN A 93 -1.73 -15.96 13.25
CA GLN A 93 -0.78 -14.86 13.25
C GLN A 93 -0.87 -14.04 11.95
N ALA A 94 -0.86 -14.71 10.80
CA ALA A 94 -1.05 -14.07 9.50
C ALA A 94 -2.43 -13.41 9.38
N ALA A 95 -3.49 -14.06 9.91
CA ALA A 95 -4.83 -13.48 9.96
C ALA A 95 -4.91 -12.22 10.84
N ARG A 96 -4.15 -12.17 11.95
CA ARG A 96 -4.04 -10.98 12.82
C ARG A 96 -3.28 -9.85 12.13
N GLU A 97 -2.26 -10.17 11.33
CA GLU A 97 -1.49 -9.20 10.56
C GLU A 97 -2.41 -8.47 9.56
N LEU A 98 -3.13 -9.21 8.70
CA LEU A 98 -4.11 -8.64 7.75
C LEU A 98 -5.18 -7.76 8.42
N LYS A 99 -5.60 -8.10 9.63
CA LYS A 99 -6.61 -7.32 10.36
C LYS A 99 -6.09 -5.96 10.82
N ARG A 100 -4.81 -5.82 11.13
CA ARG A 100 -4.21 -4.63 11.75
C ARG A 100 -3.80 -3.55 10.75
N GLU A 101 -3.87 -3.85 9.45
CA GLU A 101 -3.35 -3.00 8.38
C GLU A 101 -4.12 -1.68 8.23
N ASP A 102 -5.46 -1.71 8.28
CA ASP A 102 -6.25 -0.47 8.13
C ASP A 102 -5.93 0.54 9.24
N GLU A 103 -5.75 0.08 10.48
CA GLU A 103 -5.35 0.96 11.58
C GLU A 103 -3.95 1.54 11.36
N ALA A 104 -3.01 0.74 10.83
CA ALA A 104 -1.67 1.21 10.51
C ALA A 104 -1.71 2.29 9.43
N LEU A 105 -2.43 2.04 8.33
CA LEU A 105 -2.60 3.00 7.24
C LEU A 105 -3.28 4.30 7.70
N VAL A 106 -4.31 4.20 8.57
CA VAL A 106 -4.95 5.38 9.18
C VAL A 106 -3.96 6.18 10.03
N ARG A 107 -3.09 5.52 10.81
CA ARG A 107 -2.05 6.20 11.61
C ARG A 107 -1.03 6.91 10.72
N GLU A 108 -0.55 6.27 9.66
CA GLU A 108 0.42 6.88 8.75
C GLU A 108 -0.19 8.07 8.00
N ARG A 109 -1.43 7.94 7.50
CA ARG A 109 -2.16 9.05 6.88
C ARG A 109 -2.31 10.26 7.81
N ARG A 110 -2.68 10.03 9.07
CA ARG A 110 -2.79 11.08 10.08
C ARG A 110 -1.44 11.76 10.38
N GLN A 111 -0.33 11.03 10.29
CA GLN A 111 1.00 11.62 10.44
C GLN A 111 1.32 12.57 9.28
N LEU A 112 1.09 12.14 8.04
CA LEU A 112 1.27 12.98 6.85
C LEU A 112 0.42 14.24 6.89
N GLN A 113 -0.88 14.10 7.19
CA GLN A 113 -1.81 15.23 7.27
C GLN A 113 -1.38 16.26 8.33
N ARG A 114 -0.88 15.80 9.47
CA ARG A 114 -0.36 16.70 10.51
C ARG A 114 0.92 17.42 10.08
N ALA A 115 1.82 16.73 9.37
CA ALA A 115 3.01 17.36 8.81
C ALA A 115 2.65 18.45 7.78
N LEU A 116 1.73 18.13 6.85
CA LEU A 116 1.21 19.08 5.87
C LEU A 116 0.57 20.32 6.52
N VAL A 117 -0.25 20.14 7.55
CA VAL A 117 -0.87 21.27 8.29
C VAL A 117 0.19 22.14 8.96
N ARG A 118 1.26 21.55 9.49
CA ARG A 118 2.35 22.31 10.13
C ARG A 118 3.19 23.08 9.11
N MET A 119 3.49 22.48 7.96
CA MET A 119 4.19 23.15 6.87
C MET A 119 3.41 24.39 6.40
N ARG A 120 2.09 24.27 6.23
CA ARG A 120 1.20 25.40 5.86
C ARG A 120 1.11 26.52 6.93
N ARG A 121 1.58 26.30 8.16
CA ARG A 121 1.40 27.22 9.31
C ARG A 121 2.70 27.79 9.90
N GLY A 122 3.88 27.34 9.46
CA GLY A 122 5.14 27.58 10.18
C GLY A 122 6.31 28.04 9.31
N GLY A 123 7.43 28.40 9.95
CA GLY A 123 8.66 28.82 9.26
C GLY A 123 9.23 27.71 8.38
N ALA A 124 9.41 28.04 7.09
CA ALA A 124 9.61 27.10 5.98
C ALA A 124 10.62 25.97 6.27
N ARG A 125 11.77 26.27 6.89
CA ARG A 125 12.86 25.29 7.01
C ARG A 125 12.62 24.19 8.03
N ALA A 126 12.19 24.52 9.25
CA ALA A 126 12.00 23.52 10.31
C ALA A 126 10.79 22.63 10.03
N ALA A 127 9.71 23.22 9.50
CA ALA A 127 8.53 22.47 9.10
C ALA A 127 8.80 21.56 7.89
N CYS A 128 9.58 22.03 6.90
CA CYS A 128 10.02 21.22 5.77
C CYS A 128 10.89 20.04 6.21
N ALA A 129 11.86 20.26 7.12
CA ALA A 129 12.68 19.19 7.67
C ALA A 129 11.84 18.14 8.45
N GLU A 130 10.83 18.57 9.19
CA GLU A 130 9.88 17.64 9.81
C GLU A 130 9.09 16.87 8.75
N GLY A 131 8.61 17.56 7.71
CA GLY A 131 7.89 16.98 6.58
C GLY A 131 8.67 15.85 5.91
N ILE A 132 9.92 16.10 5.53
CA ILE A 132 10.83 15.10 4.96
C ILE A 132 10.93 13.88 5.87
N ARG A 133 11.27 14.08 7.15
CA ARG A 133 11.43 13.00 8.13
C ARG A 133 10.13 12.21 8.38
N VAL A 134 8.97 12.84 8.24
CA VAL A 134 7.67 12.15 8.32
C VAL A 134 7.44 11.34 7.03
N GLY A 135 7.68 11.94 5.86
CA GLY A 135 7.55 11.28 4.56
C GLY A 135 8.41 10.02 4.44
N GLU A 136 9.71 10.13 4.71
CA GLU A 136 10.66 9.00 4.65
C GLU A 136 10.24 7.86 5.59
N ARG A 137 9.83 8.18 6.82
CA ARG A 137 9.37 7.19 7.80
C ARG A 137 8.10 6.48 7.33
N VAL A 138 7.14 7.22 6.78
CA VAL A 138 5.90 6.65 6.28
C VAL A 138 6.21 5.74 5.09
N ILE A 139 7.04 6.19 4.15
CA ILE A 139 7.50 5.36 3.01
C ILE A 139 8.11 4.05 3.51
N ALA A 140 9.06 4.12 4.43
CA ALA A 140 9.71 2.93 4.98
C ALA A 140 8.70 1.96 5.61
N ARG A 141 7.71 2.46 6.34
CA ARG A 141 6.65 1.64 6.95
C ARG A 141 5.73 0.99 5.93
N LEU A 142 5.38 1.71 4.86
CA LEU A 142 4.54 1.18 3.79
C LEU A 142 5.27 0.07 3.01
N ILE A 143 6.56 0.26 2.70
CA ILE A 143 7.38 -0.78 2.05
C ILE A 143 7.51 -2.00 2.96
N GLU A 144 7.77 -1.79 4.25
CA GLU A 144 7.91 -2.88 5.22
C GLU A 144 6.61 -3.68 5.39
N HIS A 145 5.46 -3.01 5.37
CA HIS A 145 4.16 -3.67 5.36
C HIS A 145 4.00 -4.61 4.15
N ILE A 146 4.26 -4.11 2.95
CA ILE A 146 4.22 -4.92 1.71
C ILE A 146 5.17 -6.11 1.79
N HIS A 147 6.40 -5.91 2.28
CA HIS A 147 7.37 -7.00 2.42
C HIS A 147 6.94 -8.06 3.42
N ARG A 148 6.23 -7.70 4.50
CA ARG A 148 5.71 -8.67 5.48
C ARG A 148 4.65 -9.57 4.87
N GLU A 149 3.78 -9.03 4.03
CA GLU A 149 2.82 -9.84 3.29
C GLU A 149 3.52 -10.78 2.32
N GLU A 150 4.43 -10.25 1.49
CA GLU A 150 5.12 -11.05 0.46
C GLU A 150 6.00 -12.16 1.04
N ARG A 151 6.64 -11.93 2.20
CA ARG A 151 7.57 -12.89 2.82
C ARG A 151 6.94 -13.74 3.91
N GLY A 152 5.86 -13.25 4.53
CA GLY A 152 5.21 -13.88 5.66
C GLY A 152 3.88 -14.52 5.28
N VAL A 153 2.93 -13.73 4.79
CA VAL A 153 1.55 -14.17 4.55
C VAL A 153 1.42 -14.97 3.26
N PHE A 154 1.89 -14.44 2.13
CA PHE A 154 1.68 -15.03 0.81
C PHE A 154 2.27 -16.44 0.66
N PRO A 155 3.48 -16.75 1.16
CA PRO A 155 4.03 -18.11 1.04
C PRO A 155 3.17 -19.17 1.74
N GLN A 156 2.45 -18.82 2.80
CA GLN A 156 1.55 -19.75 3.51
C GLN A 156 0.27 -20.06 2.73
N LEU A 157 0.03 -19.27 1.67
CA LEU A 157 -1.13 -19.35 0.80
C LEU A 157 -0.78 -19.87 -0.61
N GLU A 158 0.50 -20.14 -0.89
CA GLU A 158 0.93 -20.75 -2.14
C GLU A 158 0.34 -22.17 -2.27
N GLY A 159 -0.11 -22.52 -3.48
CA GLY A 159 -0.71 -23.81 -3.78
C GLY A 159 -2.22 -23.93 -3.54
N ILE A 160 -2.88 -22.89 -3.02
CA ILE A 160 -4.32 -22.93 -2.66
C ILE A 160 -5.21 -22.73 -3.88
N TRP A 161 -4.88 -21.77 -4.72
CA TRP A 161 -5.70 -21.48 -5.89
C TRP A 161 -5.28 -22.29 -7.12
N ASN A 162 -4.27 -23.18 -7.02
CA ASN A 162 -3.81 -24.04 -8.12
C ASN A 162 -4.89 -25.08 -8.44
N VAL A 163 -5.95 -24.64 -9.10
CA VAL A 163 -7.01 -25.47 -9.66
C VAL A 163 -7.25 -24.97 -11.08
#